data_AF-A0AAV1ZZM8-F1
#
_entry.id   AF-A0AAV1ZZM8-F1
#
_cell.length_a   1.000
_cell.length_b   1.000
_cell.length_c   1.000
_cell.angle_alpha   90.00
_cell.angle_beta   90.00
_cell.angle_gamma   90.00
#
_symmetry.space_group_name_H-M   'P 1'
#
loop_
_entity.id
_entity.type
_entity.pdbx_description
1 polymer ?
#
loop_
_entity_poly.entity_id
_entity_poly.type
_entity_poly.pdbx_seq_one_letter_code
_entity_poly.pdbx_strand_id
1 'polypeptide(L)'
;MIDMEKVQSIFKQLYREWSVEGKDERDASFKPILDEIALRYPEDKVDKPNIQILVPGAGLGRLPYEIARRGYSCQGNEFSLFMLFASNFVLNKCQGVDIFKIYPWVHQYYNNLKSYDQVQMVRFPDVNPCDIPEKVDFSMAAGSYIEIYNNLDTWDCICTCFFIDTANNVIDYIDTTWNILKPGGYWINLGPLLYHHADMPNENSIEPSYEEIRSIILKYGFILLDIIQRV
;
A
#
# COMPACT_ATOMS: atom_id res chain seq x y z
N MET A 1 9.09 21.86 -10.75
CA MET A 1 9.67 21.57 -9.42
C MET A 1 8.95 20.40 -8.76
N ILE A 2 7.62 20.42 -8.69
CA ILE A 2 6.79 19.34 -8.12
C ILE A 2 7.07 17.95 -8.76
N ASP A 3 7.17 17.85 -10.09
CA ASP A 3 7.43 16.56 -10.74
C ASP A 3 8.81 15.98 -10.40
N MET A 4 9.81 16.84 -10.19
CA MET A 4 11.13 16.37 -9.78
C MET A 4 11.10 15.79 -8.37
N GLU A 5 10.37 16.41 -7.44
CA GLU A 5 10.19 15.87 -6.09
C GLU A 5 9.49 14.51 -6.10
N LYS A 6 8.50 14.33 -6.98
CA LYS A 6 7.86 13.02 -7.22
C LYS A 6 8.83 11.98 -7.77
N VAL A 7 9.71 12.34 -8.71
CA VAL A 7 10.76 11.42 -9.18
C VAL A 7 11.73 11.05 -8.07
N GLN A 8 12.11 12.01 -7.22
CA GLN A 8 12.98 11.75 -6.07
C GLN A 8 12.33 10.81 -5.06
N SER A 9 11.01 10.94 -4.83
CA SER A 9 10.28 10.04 -3.94
C SER A 9 10.23 8.61 -4.45
N ILE A 10 10.22 8.38 -5.77
CA ILE A 10 10.31 7.01 -6.35
C ILE A 10 11.57 6.28 -5.91
N PHE A 11 12.73 6.94 -5.84
CA PHE A 11 13.96 6.29 -5.35
C PHE A 11 13.85 5.90 -3.87
N LYS A 12 13.22 6.75 -3.06
CA LYS A 12 12.95 6.44 -1.64
C LYS A 12 11.92 5.32 -1.49
N GLN A 13 10.94 5.24 -2.39
CA GLN A 13 9.98 4.13 -2.41
C GLN A 13 10.62 2.83 -2.86
N LEU A 14 11.55 2.84 -3.83
CA LEU A 14 12.32 1.64 -4.20
C LEU A 14 13.16 1.12 -3.02
N TYR A 15 13.75 2.03 -2.24
CA TYR A 15 14.41 1.69 -0.98
C TYR A 15 13.44 1.01 0.00
N ARG A 16 12.32 1.67 0.32
CA ARG A 16 11.31 1.15 1.27
C ARG A 16 10.75 -0.20 0.83
N GLU A 17 10.33 -0.31 -0.43
CA GLU A 17 9.51 -1.43 -0.90
C GLU A 17 10.31 -2.60 -1.49
N TRP A 18 11.52 -2.38 -2.02
CA TRP A 18 12.23 -3.39 -2.80
C TRP A 18 13.71 -3.52 -2.46
N SER A 19 14.20 -2.90 -1.39
CA SER A 19 15.56 -3.14 -0.90
C SER A 19 15.56 -3.92 0.42
N VAL A 20 16.69 -4.54 0.75
CA VAL A 20 16.86 -5.25 2.01
C VAL A 20 16.86 -4.29 3.20
N GLU A 21 17.39 -3.08 3.00
CA GLU A 21 17.46 -2.03 4.02
C GLU A 21 16.08 -1.49 4.41
N GLY A 22 15.11 -1.49 3.48
CA GLY A 22 13.72 -1.14 3.79
C GLY A 22 12.96 -2.20 4.60
N LYS A 23 13.57 -3.35 4.91
CA LYS A 23 12.89 -4.50 5.54
C LYS A 23 12.24 -4.14 6.88
N ASP A 24 12.95 -3.44 7.77
CA ASP A 24 12.43 -3.13 9.11
C ASP A 24 11.18 -2.23 9.02
N GLU A 25 11.16 -1.30 8.06
CA GLU A 25 10.02 -0.44 7.80
C GLU A 25 8.82 -1.25 7.23
N ARG A 26 9.09 -2.22 6.35
CA ARG A 26 8.07 -3.17 5.87
C ARG A 26 7.57 -4.10 6.97
N ASP A 27 8.44 -4.57 7.86
CA ASP A 27 8.04 -5.41 8.98
C ASP A 27 7.20 -4.61 9.99
N ALA A 28 7.48 -3.32 10.16
CA ALA A 28 6.67 -2.43 10.99
C ALA A 28 5.29 -2.14 10.36
N SER A 29 5.19 -2.03 9.04
CA SER A 29 3.97 -1.60 8.34
C SER A 29 3.17 -2.71 7.65
N PHE A 30 3.81 -3.55 6.84
CA PHE A 30 3.16 -4.60 6.06
C PHE A 30 2.90 -5.87 6.88
N LYS A 31 3.84 -6.28 7.74
CA LYS A 31 3.69 -7.51 8.52
C LYS A 31 2.39 -7.56 9.35
N PRO A 32 1.96 -6.48 10.04
CA PRO A 32 0.71 -6.50 10.79
C PRO A 32 -0.52 -6.75 9.92
N ILE A 33 -0.55 -6.17 8.72
CA ILE A 33 -1.62 -6.39 7.74
C ILE A 33 -1.59 -7.85 7.26
N LEU A 34 -0.40 -8.37 6.93
CA LEU A 34 -0.22 -9.74 6.44
C LEU A 34 -0.59 -10.78 7.50
N ASP A 35 -0.23 -10.53 8.76
CA ASP A 35 -0.59 -11.38 9.90
C ASP A 35 -2.11 -11.39 10.11
N GLU A 36 -2.77 -10.23 10.00
CA GLU A 36 -4.21 -10.09 10.13
C GLU A 36 -4.97 -10.81 8.99
N ILE A 37 -4.50 -10.71 7.74
CA ILE A 37 -5.04 -11.49 6.62
C ILE A 37 -4.95 -12.99 6.92
N ALA A 38 -3.79 -13.46 7.39
CA ALA A 38 -3.57 -14.87 7.71
C ALA A 38 -4.46 -15.35 8.87
N LEU A 39 -4.75 -14.49 9.85
CA LEU A 39 -5.66 -14.76 10.95
C LEU A 39 -7.12 -14.92 10.47
N ARG A 40 -7.57 -14.04 9.58
CA ARG A 40 -8.94 -14.04 9.05
C ARG A 40 -9.20 -15.11 8.00
N TYR A 41 -8.18 -15.43 7.20
CA TYR A 41 -8.25 -16.36 6.09
C TYR A 41 -7.19 -17.47 6.22
N PRO A 42 -7.25 -18.32 7.27
CA PRO A 42 -6.21 -19.29 7.54
C PRO A 42 -6.30 -20.48 6.56
N GLU A 43 -5.14 -21.04 6.23
CA GLU A 43 -4.97 -22.06 5.17
C GLU A 43 -5.78 -23.34 5.40
N ASP A 44 -6.07 -23.68 6.66
CA ASP A 44 -6.86 -24.85 7.03
C ASP A 44 -8.38 -24.65 6.85
N LYS A 45 -8.84 -23.42 6.62
CA LYS A 45 -10.27 -23.08 6.52
C LYS A 45 -10.70 -22.51 5.19
N VAL A 46 -9.78 -21.98 4.39
CA VAL A 46 -10.11 -21.32 3.13
C VAL A 46 -9.22 -21.79 2.00
N ASP A 47 -9.77 -21.77 0.78
CA ASP A 47 -8.99 -21.91 -0.44
C ASP A 47 -8.42 -20.52 -0.80
N LYS A 48 -7.16 -20.25 -0.38
CA LYS A 48 -6.54 -18.91 -0.46
C LYS A 48 -6.65 -18.25 -1.85
N PRO A 49 -6.43 -18.94 -2.99
CA PRO A 49 -6.60 -18.34 -4.31
C PRO A 49 -8.01 -17.78 -4.59
N ASN A 50 -9.05 -18.27 -3.90
CA ASN A 50 -10.41 -17.76 -4.06
C ASN A 50 -10.71 -16.52 -3.21
N ILE A 51 -9.82 -16.15 -2.27
CA ILE A 51 -9.94 -14.94 -1.47
C ILE A 51 -9.40 -13.77 -2.30
N GLN A 52 -10.27 -12.84 -2.64
CA GLN A 52 -9.95 -11.65 -3.42
C GLN A 52 -9.62 -10.48 -2.51
N ILE A 53 -8.37 -10.03 -2.55
CA ILE A 53 -7.85 -8.95 -1.71
C ILE A 53 -7.50 -7.73 -2.57
N LEU A 54 -7.98 -6.56 -2.16
CA LEU A 54 -7.67 -5.28 -2.79
C LEU A 54 -6.73 -4.46 -1.91
N VAL A 55 -5.73 -3.83 -2.52
CA VAL A 55 -4.81 -2.89 -1.87
C VAL A 55 -4.85 -1.53 -2.59
N PRO A 56 -5.69 -0.58 -2.14
CA PRO A 56 -5.68 0.79 -2.64
C PRO A 56 -4.40 1.53 -2.26
N GLY A 57 -3.90 2.39 -3.15
CA GLY A 57 -2.64 3.12 -2.93
C GLY A 57 -1.44 2.20 -2.82
N ALA A 58 -1.33 1.23 -3.74
CA ALA A 58 -0.36 0.15 -3.68
C ALA A 58 1.10 0.59 -3.89
N GLY A 59 1.37 1.84 -4.29
CA GLY A 59 2.73 2.35 -4.44
C GLY A 59 3.52 1.54 -5.47
N LEU A 60 4.65 0.95 -5.06
CA LEU A 60 5.47 0.11 -5.93
C LEU A 60 5.04 -1.36 -5.95
N GLY A 61 3.95 -1.71 -5.28
CA GLY A 61 3.31 -3.02 -5.35
C GLY A 61 3.90 -4.08 -4.42
N ARG A 62 4.76 -3.74 -3.46
CA ARG A 62 5.36 -4.74 -2.56
C ARG A 62 4.33 -5.41 -1.65
N LEU A 63 3.41 -4.66 -1.04
CA LEU A 63 2.38 -5.26 -0.18
C LEU A 63 1.45 -6.21 -0.96
N PRO A 64 0.88 -5.83 -2.12
CA PRO A 64 0.16 -6.76 -3.00
C PRO A 64 0.96 -8.01 -3.38
N TYR A 65 2.24 -7.85 -3.74
CA TYR A 65 3.13 -8.96 -4.04
C TYR A 65 3.29 -9.90 -2.83
N GLU A 66 3.49 -9.36 -1.62
CA GLU A 66 3.62 -10.16 -0.39
C GLU A 66 2.33 -10.92 -0.05
N ILE A 67 1.15 -10.35 -0.34
CA ILE A 67 -0.14 -11.03 -0.20
C ILE A 67 -0.25 -12.17 -1.22
N ALA A 68 0.03 -11.89 -2.49
CA ALA A 68 0.00 -12.87 -3.57
C ALA A 68 0.97 -14.03 -3.34
N ARG A 69 2.19 -13.74 -2.91
CA ARG A 69 3.21 -14.74 -2.57
C ARG A 69 2.78 -15.69 -1.45
N ARG A 70 1.86 -15.27 -0.57
CA ARG A 70 1.28 -16.11 0.51
C ARG A 70 0.11 -16.98 0.05
N GLY A 71 -0.30 -16.88 -1.22
CA GLY A 71 -1.31 -17.74 -1.84
C GLY A 71 -2.67 -17.07 -2.08
N TYR A 72 -2.86 -15.80 -1.71
CA TYR A 72 -4.13 -15.09 -1.87
C TYR A 72 -4.20 -14.35 -3.19
N SER A 73 -5.35 -14.32 -3.86
CA SER A 73 -5.50 -13.47 -5.05
C SER A 73 -5.52 -12.00 -4.63
N CYS A 74 -4.68 -11.18 -5.26
CA CYS A 74 -4.48 -9.81 -4.84
C CYS A 74 -4.42 -8.86 -6.03
N GLN A 75 -5.14 -7.75 -5.93
CA GLN A 75 -5.00 -6.61 -6.83
C GLN A 75 -4.49 -5.41 -6.05
N GLY A 76 -3.42 -4.79 -6.53
CA GLY A 76 -3.07 -3.43 -6.09
C GLY A 76 -3.75 -2.38 -6.98
N ASN A 77 -4.04 -1.22 -6.43
CA ASN A 77 -4.51 -0.06 -7.18
C ASN A 77 -3.59 1.13 -6.95
N GLU A 78 -3.26 1.84 -8.02
CA GLU A 78 -2.46 3.05 -7.95
C GLU A 78 -2.93 4.09 -8.98
N PHE A 79 -2.89 5.37 -8.59
CA PHE A 79 -3.30 6.50 -9.43
C PHE A 79 -2.09 7.22 -10.05
N SER A 80 -0.97 7.31 -9.32
CA SER A 80 0.23 8.03 -9.74
C SER A 80 0.95 7.31 -10.88
N LEU A 81 1.07 7.97 -12.03
CA LEU A 81 1.85 7.45 -13.17
C LEU A 81 3.32 7.17 -12.80
N PHE A 82 3.92 7.95 -11.88
CA PHE A 82 5.29 7.71 -11.41
C PHE A 82 5.41 6.35 -10.71
N MET A 83 4.45 6.03 -9.84
CA MET A 83 4.39 4.76 -9.12
C MET A 83 4.04 3.61 -10.08
N LEU A 84 3.11 3.81 -11.01
CA LEU A 84 2.73 2.81 -12.01
C LEU A 84 3.89 2.43 -12.95
N PHE A 85 4.66 3.41 -13.43
CA PHE A 85 5.83 3.12 -14.26
C PHE A 85 6.92 2.38 -13.48
N ALA A 86 7.20 2.80 -12.25
CA ALA A 86 8.20 2.15 -11.41
C ALA A 86 7.77 0.74 -10.97
N SER A 87 6.52 0.54 -10.54
CA SER A 87 5.97 -0.77 -10.19
C SER A 87 5.97 -1.71 -11.39
N ASN A 88 5.54 -1.26 -12.58
CA ASN A 88 5.59 -2.06 -13.79
C ASN A 88 7.03 -2.49 -14.14
N PHE A 89 8.02 -1.60 -13.95
CA PHE A 89 9.41 -1.96 -14.14
C PHE A 89 9.87 -3.02 -13.12
N VAL A 90 9.56 -2.85 -11.84
CA VAL A 90 9.95 -3.81 -10.81
C VAL A 90 9.27 -5.16 -11.04
N LEU A 91 7.94 -5.18 -11.12
CA LEU A 91 7.16 -6.42 -11.16
C LEU A 91 7.33 -7.20 -12.46
N ASN A 92 7.50 -6.52 -13.61
CA ASN A 92 7.48 -7.18 -14.92
C ASN A 92 8.83 -7.22 -15.65
N LYS A 93 9.82 -6.45 -15.21
CA LYS A 93 11.15 -6.36 -15.88
C LYS A 93 12.31 -6.76 -14.99
N CYS A 94 12.15 -6.77 -13.67
CA CYS A 94 13.20 -7.24 -12.78
C CYS A 94 13.05 -8.74 -12.54
N GLN A 95 13.92 -9.54 -13.17
CA GLN A 95 13.95 -11.00 -13.00
C GLN A 95 15.20 -11.37 -12.20
N GLY A 96 15.02 -11.70 -10.92
CA GLY A 96 16.10 -12.02 -9.99
C GLY A 96 16.31 -10.98 -8.90
N VAL A 97 17.33 -11.22 -8.06
CA VAL A 97 17.57 -10.49 -6.82
C VAL A 97 18.76 -9.54 -6.96
N ASP A 98 18.61 -8.33 -6.40
CA ASP A 98 19.59 -7.24 -6.32
C ASP A 98 20.20 -6.81 -7.68
N ILE A 99 19.51 -7.04 -8.79
CA ILE A 99 20.07 -6.85 -10.12
C ILE A 99 20.29 -5.37 -10.49
N PHE A 100 19.63 -4.43 -9.80
CA PHE A 100 19.76 -2.99 -10.02
C PHE A 100 20.34 -2.26 -8.80
N LYS A 101 20.80 -1.02 -9.03
CA LYS A 101 21.41 -0.14 -8.01
C LYS A 101 20.81 1.26 -8.10
N ILE A 102 20.56 1.89 -6.96
CA ILE A 102 20.10 3.27 -6.83
C ILE A 102 20.88 4.01 -5.74
N TYR A 103 20.77 5.33 -5.75
CA TYR A 103 21.34 6.22 -4.73
C TYR A 103 20.24 7.14 -4.20
N PRO A 104 19.37 6.66 -3.30
CA PRO A 104 18.13 7.36 -2.96
C PRO A 104 18.32 8.67 -2.18
N TRP A 105 19.51 8.89 -1.61
CA TRP A 105 19.79 10.01 -0.69
C TRP A 105 20.56 11.16 -1.33
N VAL A 106 20.94 11.07 -2.61
CA VAL A 106 21.84 12.06 -3.24
C VAL A 106 21.31 13.49 -3.25
N HIS A 107 19.99 13.65 -3.16
CA HIS A 107 19.33 14.96 -3.14
C HIS A 107 19.16 15.53 -1.71
N GLN A 108 19.51 14.77 -0.67
CA GLN A 108 19.42 15.19 0.72
C GLN A 108 20.76 15.76 1.19
N TYR A 109 20.91 17.09 1.11
CA TYR A 109 22.14 17.80 1.48
C TYR A 109 22.26 18.13 2.97
N TYR A 110 21.19 17.88 3.75
CA TYR A 110 21.09 18.20 5.17
C TYR A 110 20.94 16.91 6.00
N ASN A 111 21.20 17.01 7.31
CA ASN A 111 21.10 15.90 8.27
C ASN A 111 21.95 14.66 7.92
N ASN A 112 23.03 14.84 7.15
CA ASN A 112 24.03 13.80 6.91
C ASN A 112 25.01 13.77 8.09
N LEU A 113 25.12 12.64 8.79
CA LEU A 113 26.13 12.48 9.84
C LEU A 113 27.54 12.40 9.24
N LYS A 114 27.65 11.78 8.06
CA LYS A 114 28.88 11.64 7.30
C LYS A 114 28.60 11.90 5.83
N SER A 115 29.58 12.46 5.11
CA SER A 115 29.41 12.81 3.69
C SER A 115 29.09 11.61 2.79
N TYR A 116 29.53 10.41 3.15
CA TYR A 116 29.23 9.20 2.38
C TYR A 116 27.78 8.71 2.55
N ASP A 117 27.06 9.14 3.59
CA ASP A 117 25.66 8.75 3.82
C ASP A 117 24.77 9.24 2.67
N GLN A 118 25.03 10.46 2.17
CA GLN A 118 24.32 11.06 1.05
C GLN A 118 24.46 10.26 -0.26
N VAL A 119 25.59 9.58 -0.45
CA VAL A 119 25.92 8.83 -1.68
C VAL A 119 25.88 7.32 -1.46
N GLN A 120 25.18 6.86 -0.43
CA GLN A 120 25.03 5.43 -0.16
C GLN A 120 24.26 4.75 -1.31
N MET A 121 24.84 3.68 -1.84
CA MET A 121 24.25 2.82 -2.85
C MET A 121 23.33 1.77 -2.20
N VAL A 122 22.20 1.50 -2.84
CA VAL A 122 21.22 0.49 -2.43
C VAL A 122 20.88 -0.41 -3.62
N ARG A 123 20.69 -1.71 -3.39
CA ARG A 123 20.31 -2.68 -4.43
C ARG A 123 18.83 -3.03 -4.37
N PHE A 124 18.24 -3.38 -5.51
CA PHE A 124 16.86 -3.87 -5.61
C PHE A 124 16.69 -4.77 -6.86
N PRO A 125 15.67 -5.63 -6.92
CA PRO A 125 14.75 -5.99 -5.83
C PRO A 125 15.38 -7.02 -4.86
N ASP A 126 15.08 -6.95 -3.55
CA ASP A 126 15.60 -7.86 -2.50
C ASP A 126 15.00 -9.28 -2.56
N VAL A 127 13.95 -9.45 -3.36
CA VAL A 127 13.27 -10.73 -3.65
C VAL A 127 12.98 -10.79 -5.16
N ASN A 128 12.79 -11.98 -5.71
CA ASN A 128 12.42 -12.12 -7.11
C ASN A 128 10.91 -11.82 -7.29
N PRO A 129 10.53 -10.76 -8.02
CA PRO A 129 9.12 -10.40 -8.21
C PRO A 129 8.30 -11.47 -8.94
N CYS A 130 8.95 -12.41 -9.63
CA CYS A 130 8.29 -13.53 -10.31
C CYS A 130 7.94 -14.72 -9.38
N ASP A 131 8.30 -14.67 -8.09
CA ASP A 131 8.04 -15.76 -7.13
C ASP A 131 6.58 -15.75 -6.64
N ILE A 132 5.61 -15.80 -7.56
CA ILE A 132 4.17 -15.90 -7.29
C ILE A 132 3.69 -17.33 -7.59
N PRO A 133 2.87 -17.96 -6.73
CA PRO A 133 2.33 -19.29 -6.99
C PRO A 133 1.43 -19.33 -8.25
N GLU A 134 1.52 -20.38 -9.07
CA GLU A 134 0.87 -20.48 -10.40
C GLU A 134 -0.66 -20.27 -10.40
N LYS A 135 -1.35 -20.55 -9.29
CA LYS A 135 -2.81 -20.47 -9.17
C LYS A 135 -3.32 -19.14 -8.62
N VAL A 136 -2.41 -18.22 -8.27
CA VAL A 136 -2.74 -16.95 -7.63
C VAL A 136 -2.87 -15.88 -8.69
N ASP A 137 -3.98 -15.14 -8.68
CA ASP A 137 -4.09 -13.94 -9.50
C ASP A 137 -3.40 -12.77 -8.79
N PHE A 138 -2.42 -12.17 -9.46
CA PHE A 138 -1.72 -10.97 -9.00
C PHE A 138 -1.76 -9.90 -10.08
N SER A 139 -2.40 -8.77 -9.78
CA SER A 139 -2.59 -7.68 -10.74
C SER A 139 -2.41 -6.28 -10.13
N MET A 140 -2.25 -5.28 -11.00
CA MET A 140 -2.20 -3.87 -10.64
C MET A 140 -3.17 -3.08 -11.55
N ALA A 141 -4.09 -2.32 -10.94
CA ALA A 141 -5.04 -1.47 -11.64
C ALA A 141 -4.63 0.01 -11.56
N ALA A 142 -4.65 0.70 -12.70
CA ALA A 142 -4.33 2.12 -12.81
C ALA A 142 -5.61 2.97 -12.76
N GLY A 143 -5.69 3.93 -11.83
CA GLY A 143 -6.81 4.87 -11.75
C GLY A 143 -7.16 5.28 -10.32
N SER A 144 -8.10 6.21 -10.21
CA SER A 144 -8.62 6.67 -8.91
C SER A 144 -9.44 5.56 -8.24
N TYR A 145 -9.14 5.27 -6.96
CA TYR A 145 -9.81 4.23 -6.18
C TYR A 145 -11.34 4.34 -6.24
N ILE A 146 -11.88 5.53 -5.99
CA ILE A 146 -13.32 5.78 -5.96
C ILE A 146 -13.98 5.70 -7.35
N GLU A 147 -13.21 5.84 -8.43
CA GLU A 147 -13.77 5.82 -9.80
C GLU A 147 -13.77 4.41 -10.39
N ILE A 148 -12.72 3.62 -10.12
CA ILE A 148 -12.56 2.32 -10.75
C ILE A 148 -13.27 1.19 -10.00
N TYR A 149 -13.50 1.34 -8.69
CA TYR A 149 -14.16 0.33 -7.87
C TYR A 149 -15.60 0.73 -7.53
N ASN A 150 -16.53 0.32 -8.39
CA ASN A 150 -17.97 0.61 -8.26
C ASN A 150 -18.85 -0.65 -8.17
N ASN A 151 -18.27 -1.83 -8.37
CA ASN A 151 -18.99 -3.10 -8.25
C ASN A 151 -19.18 -3.43 -6.77
N LEU A 152 -20.43 -3.54 -6.36
CA LEU A 152 -20.79 -3.88 -4.98
C LEU A 152 -20.37 -5.31 -4.64
N ASP A 153 -20.16 -5.59 -3.35
CA ASP A 153 -20.00 -6.94 -2.80
C ASP A 153 -18.96 -7.81 -3.55
N THR A 154 -17.83 -7.23 -3.94
CA THR A 154 -16.84 -7.88 -4.81
C THR A 154 -15.65 -8.44 -4.04
N TRP A 155 -15.13 -7.71 -3.06
CA TRP A 155 -13.86 -8.03 -2.40
C TRP A 155 -14.08 -8.73 -1.07
N ASP A 156 -13.28 -9.76 -0.79
CA ASP A 156 -13.30 -10.43 0.51
C ASP A 156 -12.57 -9.56 1.54
N CYS A 157 -11.45 -8.94 1.14
CA CYS A 157 -10.66 -8.09 2.02
C CYS A 157 -10.16 -6.84 1.30
N ILE A 158 -10.16 -5.70 2.01
CA ILE A 158 -9.49 -4.46 1.57
C ILE A 158 -8.40 -4.12 2.57
N CYS A 159 -7.20 -3.82 2.09
CA CYS A 159 -6.05 -3.48 2.90
C CYS A 159 -5.53 -2.09 2.53
N THR A 160 -5.62 -1.13 3.44
CA THR A 160 -5.12 0.24 3.24
C THR A 160 -3.89 0.48 4.11
N CYS A 161 -2.78 0.91 3.50
CA CYS A 161 -1.50 1.12 4.18
C CYS A 161 -0.93 2.50 3.82
N PHE A 162 -0.96 3.47 4.75
CA PHE A 162 -0.60 4.89 4.48
C PHE A 162 -1.40 5.48 3.30
N PHE A 163 -2.72 5.25 3.29
CA PHE A 163 -3.58 5.59 2.15
C PHE A 163 -4.78 6.49 2.49
N ILE A 164 -5.46 6.26 3.60
CA ILE A 164 -6.75 6.93 3.84
C ILE A 164 -6.66 8.45 3.99
N ASP A 165 -5.47 8.95 4.35
CA ASP A 165 -5.12 10.35 4.49
C ASP A 165 -4.72 11.02 3.15
N THR A 166 -4.71 10.27 2.05
CA THR A 166 -4.54 10.83 0.69
C THR A 166 -5.84 11.36 0.08
N ALA A 167 -6.99 11.14 0.72
CA ALA A 167 -8.27 11.58 0.20
C ALA A 167 -8.48 13.08 0.38
N ASN A 168 -9.07 13.77 -0.60
CA ASN A 168 -9.70 15.08 -0.36
C ASN A 168 -10.83 14.96 0.68
N ASN A 169 -11.56 13.86 0.65
CA ASN A 169 -12.62 13.52 1.59
C ASN A 169 -12.52 12.04 1.97
N VAL A 170 -12.03 11.76 3.18
CA VAL A 170 -11.87 10.38 3.67
C VAL A 170 -13.19 9.61 3.76
N ILE A 171 -14.33 10.32 3.85
CA ILE A 171 -15.66 9.68 3.88
C ILE A 171 -15.95 8.95 2.57
N ASP A 172 -15.48 9.47 1.43
CA ASP A 172 -15.69 8.83 0.13
C ASP A 172 -14.90 7.51 0.02
N TYR A 173 -13.72 7.45 0.66
CA TYR A 173 -12.95 6.21 0.76
C TYR A 173 -13.65 5.20 1.68
N ILE A 174 -14.24 5.64 2.80
CA ILE A 174 -15.01 4.78 3.70
C ILE A 174 -16.26 4.23 2.97
N ASP A 175 -17.00 5.08 2.26
CA ASP A 175 -18.19 4.70 1.49
C ASP A 175 -17.84 3.67 0.41
N THR A 176 -16.82 3.95 -0.39
CA THR A 176 -16.35 3.03 -1.45
C THR A 176 -15.95 1.68 -0.84
N THR A 177 -15.17 1.70 0.24
CA THR A 177 -14.74 0.48 0.95
C THR A 177 -15.92 -0.33 1.47
N TRP A 178 -16.92 0.33 2.08
CA TRP A 178 -18.14 -0.32 2.55
C TRP A 178 -18.90 -0.98 1.39
N ASN A 179 -19.09 -0.27 0.29
CA ASN A 179 -19.91 -0.70 -0.82
C ASN A 179 -19.30 -1.87 -1.60
N ILE A 180 -17.98 -1.90 -1.78
CA ILE A 180 -17.33 -2.93 -2.60
C ILE A 180 -16.90 -4.18 -1.81
N LEU A 181 -16.94 -4.13 -0.47
CA LEU A 181 -16.72 -5.30 0.38
C LEU A 181 -17.93 -6.24 0.32
N LYS A 182 -17.67 -7.54 0.19
CA LYS A 182 -18.70 -8.56 0.39
C LYS A 182 -19.27 -8.47 1.81
N PRO A 183 -20.54 -8.86 2.03
CA PRO A 183 -21.06 -9.06 3.37
C PRO A 183 -20.18 -10.05 4.16
N GLY A 184 -19.67 -9.61 5.29
CA GLY A 184 -18.73 -10.38 6.11
C GLY A 184 -17.25 -10.27 5.72
N GLY A 185 -16.93 -9.45 4.71
CA GLY A 185 -15.55 -9.11 4.35
C GLY A 185 -14.86 -8.22 5.38
N TYR A 186 -13.53 -8.13 5.28
CA TYR A 186 -12.71 -7.40 6.25
C TYR A 186 -12.05 -6.17 5.62
N TRP A 187 -11.97 -5.08 6.39
CA TRP A 187 -11.13 -3.94 6.09
C TRP A 187 -10.01 -3.82 7.12
N ILE A 188 -8.78 -3.88 6.65
CA ILE A 188 -7.57 -3.74 7.47
C ILE A 188 -6.89 -2.43 7.11
N ASN A 189 -6.74 -1.52 8.07
CA ASN A 189 -6.13 -0.22 7.88
C ASN A 189 -4.92 -0.01 8.80
N LEU A 190 -3.81 0.46 8.25
CA LEU A 190 -2.63 0.90 8.99
C LEU A 190 -2.05 2.17 8.38
N GLY A 191 -1.93 3.24 9.16
CA GLY A 191 -1.32 4.48 8.70
C GLY A 191 -1.59 5.65 9.65
N PRO A 192 -0.90 6.78 9.43
CA PRO A 192 -1.19 8.02 10.12
C PRO A 192 -2.45 8.70 9.55
N LEU A 193 -2.70 9.93 10.02
CA LEU A 193 -3.67 10.86 9.44
C LEU A 193 -2.96 12.14 9.02
N LEU A 194 -1.98 12.02 8.11
CA LEU A 194 -1.27 13.17 7.54
C LEU A 194 -1.98 13.60 6.24
N TYR A 195 -3.05 14.38 6.39
CA TYR A 195 -3.92 14.77 5.28
C TYR A 195 -3.17 15.48 4.17
N HIS A 196 -3.10 14.82 3.00
CA HIS A 196 -2.26 15.24 1.87
C HIS A 196 -2.59 16.65 1.37
N HIS A 197 -3.87 17.03 1.43
CA HIS A 197 -4.39 18.26 0.85
C HIS A 197 -4.52 19.41 1.86
N ALA A 198 -4.17 19.22 3.14
CA ALA A 198 -4.45 20.19 4.20
C ALA A 198 -3.82 21.56 3.98
N ASP A 199 -2.57 21.58 3.50
CA ASP A 199 -1.81 22.82 3.25
C ASP A 199 -1.75 23.19 1.75
N MET A 200 -2.54 22.54 0.90
CA MET A 200 -2.53 22.80 -0.55
C MET A 200 -3.49 23.93 -0.92
N PRO A 201 -3.00 25.04 -1.53
CA PRO A 201 -3.86 26.14 -1.93
C PRO A 201 -4.91 25.70 -2.95
N ASN A 202 -6.17 26.06 -2.71
CA ASN A 202 -7.33 25.76 -3.57
C ASN A 202 -7.73 24.27 -3.65
N GLU A 203 -7.21 23.41 -2.77
CA GLU A 203 -7.70 22.04 -2.61
C GLU A 203 -8.70 21.98 -1.46
N ASN A 204 -9.78 21.20 -1.64
CA ASN A 204 -10.67 20.89 -0.53
C ASN A 204 -10.10 19.69 0.26
N SER A 205 -10.07 19.80 1.58
CA SER A 205 -9.54 18.77 2.47
C SER A 205 -10.46 18.63 3.69
N ILE A 206 -10.98 17.43 3.92
CA ILE A 206 -11.78 17.07 5.10
C ILE A 206 -10.89 16.26 6.04
N GLU A 207 -10.60 16.83 7.21
CA GLU A 207 -9.49 16.41 8.11
C GLU A 207 -9.99 15.96 9.49
N PRO A 208 -10.85 14.94 9.57
CA PRO A 208 -11.36 14.46 10.85
C PRO A 208 -10.26 13.85 11.72
N SER A 209 -10.43 13.94 13.02
CA SER A 209 -9.62 13.16 13.96
C SER A 209 -9.86 11.66 13.80
N TYR A 210 -8.96 10.83 14.34
CA TYR A 210 -9.17 9.38 14.40
C TYR A 210 -10.47 9.00 15.11
N GLU A 211 -10.87 9.74 16.15
CA GLU A 211 -12.12 9.51 16.86
C GLU A 211 -13.33 9.69 15.94
N GLU A 212 -13.33 10.75 15.13
CA GLU A 212 -14.38 11.05 14.17
C GLU A 212 -14.41 10.03 13.03
N ILE A 213 -13.26 9.67 12.46
CA ILE A 213 -13.16 8.59 11.46
C ILE A 213 -13.75 7.31 12.03
N ARG A 214 -13.33 6.90 13.22
CA ARG A 214 -13.84 5.69 13.88
C ARG A 214 -15.36 5.76 14.08
N SER A 215 -15.88 6.90 14.51
CA SER A 215 -17.32 7.12 14.67
C SER A 215 -18.07 6.98 13.34
N ILE A 216 -17.53 7.52 12.24
CA ILE A 216 -18.10 7.42 10.90
C ILE A 216 -18.09 5.95 10.42
N ILE A 217 -16.96 5.26 10.54
CA ILE A 217 -16.81 3.83 10.17
C ILE A 217 -17.88 2.98 10.88
N LEU A 218 -18.07 3.19 12.18
CA LEU A 218 -19.09 2.46 12.94
C LEU A 218 -20.53 2.80 12.52
N LYS A 219 -20.79 4.05 12.11
CA LYS A 219 -22.11 4.47 11.61
C LYS A 219 -22.45 3.89 10.24
N TYR A 220 -21.47 3.60 9.39
CA TYR A 220 -21.68 2.86 8.14
C TYR A 220 -22.16 1.43 8.39
N GLY A 221 -21.78 0.83 9.52
CA GLY A 221 -22.18 -0.52 9.91
C GLY A 221 -21.01 -1.49 10.09
N PHE A 222 -19.77 -1.02 9.96
CA PHE A 222 -18.60 -1.84 10.26
C PHE A 222 -18.59 -2.24 11.74
N ILE A 223 -18.18 -3.48 12.00
CA ILE A 223 -17.93 -3.99 13.35
C ILE A 223 -16.43 -3.97 13.58
N LEU A 224 -16.02 -3.26 14.62
CA LEU A 224 -14.62 -3.20 15.02
C LEU A 224 -14.22 -4.52 15.69
N LEU A 225 -13.23 -5.21 15.14
CA LEU A 225 -12.75 -6.49 15.66
C LEU A 225 -11.50 -6.34 16.51
N ASP A 226 -10.49 -5.63 16.01
CA ASP A 226 -9.21 -5.42 16.69
C ASP A 226 -8.73 -3.98 16.52
N ILE A 227 -8.10 -3.43 17.55
CA ILE A 227 -7.34 -2.18 17.51
C ILE A 227 -5.96 -2.46 18.08
N ILE A 228 -4.93 -2.26 17.27
CA ILE A 228 -3.54 -2.29 17.73
C ILE A 228 -3.04 -0.84 17.75
N GLN A 229 -3.10 -0.19 18.91
CA GLN A 229 -2.40 1.08 19.12
C GLN A 229 -0.92 0.78 19.38
N ARG A 230 -0.05 1.27 18.48
CA ARG A 230 1.39 1.27 18.71
C ARG A 230 1.77 2.61 19.31
N VAL A 231 2.33 2.56 20.53
CA VAL A 231 2.93 3.70 21.24
C VAL A 231 4.30 3.99 20.65
#